data_AF-A0A9D5KVB3-F1
#
_entry.id   AF-A0A9D5KVB3-F1
#
_cell.length_a   1.000
_cell.length_b   1.000
_cell.length_c   1.000
_cell.angle_alpha   90.00
_cell.angle_beta   90.00
_cell.angle_gamma   90.00
#
_symmetry.space_group_name_H-M   'P 1'
#
loop_
_entity.id
_entity.type
_entity.pdbx_description
1 polymer ?
#
loop_
_entity_poly.entity_id
_entity_poly.type
_entity_poly.pdbx_seq_one_letter_code
_entity_poly.pdbx_strand_id
1 'polypeptide(L)'
;MMEDMNEKSRQECPPDYNLYEYAVIRYVPVVERGEFINIGLIMMCKRRRWLKCEICVDEKRINSFCRHADVEMLRRQAALFMRRDVPQRDLPVEETYRWLTAVKSAMLQTSPSHPGIAVESLDDTFRRLFLELVE
;
A
#
# COMPACT_ATOMS: atom_id res chain seq x y z
N MET A 1 -2.30 -44.26 -42.05
CA MET A 1 -1.51 -43.85 -40.87
C MET A 1 -1.46 -42.33 -40.95
N MET A 2 -2.42 -41.61 -40.35
CA MET A 2 -2.46 -41.26 -38.91
C MET A 2 -1.13 -40.62 -38.50
N GLU A 3 -1.12 -39.30 -38.35
CA GLU A 3 -1.12 -38.58 -37.05
C GLU A 3 0.30 -37.95 -36.94
N ASP A 4 0.53 -36.66 -36.68
CA ASP A 4 -0.21 -35.69 -35.89
C ASP A 4 -0.04 -34.25 -36.40
N MET A 5 -1.18 -33.56 -36.42
CA MET A 5 -1.27 -32.12 -36.19
C MET A 5 -1.02 -31.84 -34.70
N ASN A 6 -0.58 -30.60 -34.40
CA ASN A 6 -0.52 -30.01 -33.06
C ASN A 6 0.73 -30.49 -32.27
N GLU A 7 1.44 -29.72 -31.44
CA GLU A 7 0.98 -28.65 -30.58
C GLU A 7 2.23 -28.02 -29.93
N LYS A 8 2.35 -26.70 -30.05
CA LYS A 8 2.74 -25.76 -29.00
C LYS A 8 3.10 -24.47 -29.70
N SER A 9 2.03 -23.74 -30.04
CA SER A 9 1.89 -22.36 -29.62
C SER A 9 3.06 -21.95 -28.74
N ARG A 10 4.00 -21.19 -29.32
CA ARG A 10 4.88 -20.36 -28.51
C ARG A 10 3.92 -19.45 -27.75
N GLN A 11 3.62 -19.86 -26.51
CA GLN A 11 2.92 -19.03 -25.55
C GLN A 11 3.72 -17.74 -25.52
N GLU A 12 3.21 -16.69 -26.16
CA GLU A 12 3.74 -15.36 -26.00
C GLU A 12 3.74 -15.13 -24.51
N CYS A 13 4.94 -15.03 -23.92
CA CYS A 13 5.07 -14.72 -22.51
C CYS A 13 4.29 -13.40 -22.33
N PRO A 14 3.27 -13.37 -21.45
CA PRO A 14 2.53 -12.15 -21.24
C PRO A 14 3.52 -11.03 -20.86
N PRO A 15 3.25 -9.77 -21.22
CA PRO A 15 4.14 -8.64 -20.95
C PRO A 15 4.64 -8.71 -19.51
N ASP A 16 5.89 -8.33 -19.22
CA ASP A 16 6.54 -8.53 -17.91
C ASP A 16 5.82 -7.74 -16.79
N TYR A 17 4.67 -8.25 -16.35
CA TYR A 17 3.75 -7.61 -15.42
C TYR A 17 4.14 -7.93 -13.98
N ASN A 18 3.94 -7.00 -13.07
CA ASN A 18 4.23 -7.21 -11.66
C ASN A 18 2.93 -7.37 -10.88
N LEU A 19 2.75 -8.54 -10.26
CA LEU A 19 1.70 -8.72 -9.26
C LEU A 19 2.08 -7.95 -8.00
N TYR A 20 1.15 -7.15 -7.50
CA TYR A 20 1.34 -6.37 -6.29
C TYR A 20 0.15 -6.50 -5.35
N GLU A 21 0.38 -6.18 -4.09
CA GLU A 21 -0.65 -5.96 -3.09
C GLU A 21 -0.48 -4.54 -2.53
N TYR A 22 -1.59 -3.85 -2.27
CA TYR A 22 -1.55 -2.55 -1.62
C TYR A 22 -2.60 -2.42 -0.52
N ALA A 23 -2.32 -1.55 0.45
CA ALA A 23 -3.24 -1.13 1.48
C ALA A 23 -3.13 0.38 1.68
N VAL A 24 -4.28 1.01 1.93
CA VAL A 24 -4.37 2.45 2.19
C VAL A 24 -4.26 2.70 3.69
N ILE A 25 -3.40 3.62 4.09
CA ILE A 25 -3.27 4.09 5.47
C ILE A 25 -4.35 5.13 5.73
N ARG A 26 -5.10 4.96 6.81
CA ARG A 26 -6.28 5.74 7.16
C ARG A 26 -6.12 6.40 8.52
N TYR A 27 -6.40 7.69 8.57
CA TYR A 27 -6.64 8.40 9.82
C TYR A 27 -8.10 8.23 10.26
N VAL A 28 -8.30 7.75 11.48
CA VAL A 28 -9.60 7.48 12.10
C VAL A 28 -9.68 8.27 13.41
N PRO A 29 -10.22 9.50 13.41
CA PRO A 29 -10.21 10.36 14.61
C PRO A 29 -10.98 9.74 15.78
N VAL A 30 -12.09 9.05 15.49
CA VAL A 30 -12.93 8.37 16.48
C VAL A 30 -13.42 7.05 15.87
N VAL A 31 -13.00 5.94 16.46
CA VAL A 31 -13.23 4.59 15.91
C VAL A 31 -14.71 4.25 15.86
N GLU A 32 -15.45 4.67 16.88
CA GLU A 32 -16.88 4.40 17.04
C GLU A 32 -17.74 5.06 15.97
N ARG A 33 -17.27 6.18 15.38
CA ARG A 33 -17.97 6.83 14.26
C ARG A 33 -17.70 6.15 12.92
N GLY A 34 -16.60 5.40 12.81
CA GLY A 34 -16.22 4.72 11.58
C GLY A 34 -15.82 5.65 10.42
N GLU A 35 -15.66 6.95 10.69
CA GLU A 35 -15.23 7.94 9.70
C GLU A 35 -13.70 7.88 9.53
N PHE A 36 -13.22 8.01 8.29
CA PHE A 36 -11.78 8.04 8.04
C PHE A 36 -11.38 8.94 6.86
N ILE A 37 -10.12 9.37 6.87
CA ILE A 37 -9.44 9.97 5.71
C ILE A 37 -8.26 9.08 5.32
N ASN A 38 -8.09 8.86 4.02
CA ASN A 38 -6.88 8.25 3.48
C ASN A 38 -5.72 9.24 3.57
N ILE A 39 -4.63 8.82 4.19
CA ILE A 39 -3.43 9.64 4.41
C ILE A 39 -2.17 8.99 3.87
N GLY A 40 -2.24 7.79 3.30
CA GLY A 40 -1.04 7.13 2.78
C GLY A 40 -1.33 5.82 2.07
N LEU A 41 -0.28 5.26 1.48
CA LEU A 41 -0.35 4.03 0.70
C LEU A 41 0.87 3.17 1.00
N ILE A 42 0.65 1.87 1.18
CA ILE A 42 1.70 0.85 1.24
C ILE A 42 1.45 -0.10 0.07
N MET A 43 2.49 -0.40 -0.71
CA MET A 43 2.41 -1.35 -1.81
C MET A 43 3.63 -2.27 -1.82
N MET A 44 3.42 -3.55 -2.11
CA MET A 44 4.45 -4.59 -2.13
C MET A 44 4.35 -5.42 -3.40
N CYS A 45 5.51 -5.79 -3.96
CA CYS A 45 5.62 -6.80 -5.01
C CYS A 45 6.63 -7.87 -4.58
N LYS A 46 6.13 -9.07 -4.28
CA LYS A 46 6.95 -10.20 -3.80
C LYS A 46 8.04 -10.58 -4.79
N ARG A 47 7.66 -10.75 -6.07
CA ARG A 47 8.57 -11.17 -7.15
C ARG A 47 9.77 -10.23 -7.31
N ARG A 48 9.55 -8.92 -7.14
CA ARG A 48 10.58 -7.89 -7.27
C ARG A 48 11.27 -7.54 -5.94
N ARG A 49 10.89 -8.16 -4.82
CA ARG A 49 11.33 -7.79 -3.47
C ARG A 49 11.19 -6.28 -3.21
N TRP A 50 10.11 -5.70 -3.73
CA TRP A 50 9.88 -4.27 -3.75
C TRP A 50 8.76 -3.92 -2.77
N LEU A 51 8.97 -2.86 -1.98
CA LEU A 51 8.02 -2.32 -1.02
C LEU A 51 8.17 -0.81 -1.01
N LYS A 52 7.05 -0.10 -1.04
CA LYS A 52 7.01 1.34 -0.90
C LYS A 52 5.87 1.75 0.01
N CYS A 53 6.13 2.74 0.84
CA CYS A 53 5.19 3.31 1.79
C CYS A 53 5.37 4.82 1.74
N GLU A 54 4.29 5.55 1.47
CA GLU A 54 4.27 7.01 1.53
C GLU A 54 3.05 7.48 2.33
N ILE A 55 3.21 8.58 3.06
CA ILE A 55 2.18 9.20 3.87
C ILE A 55 2.15 10.70 3.57
N CYS A 56 0.96 11.22 3.34
CA CYS A 56 0.64 12.64 3.24
C CYS A 56 -0.26 13.06 4.41
N VAL A 57 0.26 13.92 5.28
CA VAL A 57 -0.51 14.53 6.37
C VAL A 57 -0.89 15.95 5.97
N ASP A 58 -1.95 16.09 5.17
CA ASP A 58 -2.54 17.39 4.82
C ASP A 58 -3.32 17.95 6.00
N GLU A 59 -2.68 18.86 6.73
CA GLU A 59 -3.23 19.53 7.90
C GLU A 59 -4.53 20.28 7.60
N LYS A 60 -4.69 20.87 6.41
CA LYS A 60 -5.91 21.59 6.05
C LYS A 60 -7.08 20.62 5.87
N ARG A 61 -6.84 19.51 5.17
CA ARG A 61 -7.84 18.45 4.96
C ARG A 61 -8.22 17.79 6.28
N ILE A 62 -7.24 17.50 7.14
CA ILE A 62 -7.48 16.87 8.45
C ILE A 62 -8.27 17.80 9.37
N ASN A 63 -7.89 19.07 9.48
CA ASN A 63 -8.59 20.04 10.33
C ASN A 63 -10.02 20.33 9.83
N SER A 64 -10.25 20.22 8.52
CA SER A 64 -11.61 20.35 7.93
C SER A 64 -12.50 19.16 8.28
N PHE A 65 -11.92 17.97 8.45
CA PHE A 65 -12.64 16.75 8.79
C PHE A 65 -12.83 16.54 10.30
N CYS A 66 -11.82 16.91 11.10
CA CYS A 66 -11.87 16.87 12.55
C CYS A 66 -11.21 18.14 13.10
N ARG A 67 -12.04 19.12 13.50
CA ARG A 67 -11.59 20.44 13.98
C ARG A 67 -10.60 20.39 15.16
N HIS A 68 -10.66 19.34 15.96
CA HIS A 68 -9.84 19.17 17.16
C HIS A 68 -8.75 18.09 16.98
N ALA A 69 -8.39 17.76 15.73
CA ALA A 69 -7.33 16.80 15.46
C ALA A 69 -5.98 17.30 15.97
N ASP A 70 -5.27 16.46 16.72
CA ASP A 70 -3.86 16.70 17.06
C ASP A 70 -2.98 16.22 15.88
N VAL A 71 -2.77 17.13 14.93
CA VAL A 71 -2.02 16.86 13.70
C VAL A 71 -0.55 16.54 13.99
N GLU A 72 0.02 17.14 15.04
CA GLU A 72 1.41 16.84 15.46
C GLU A 72 1.54 15.42 16.03
N MET A 73 0.58 14.98 16.85
CA MET A 73 0.51 13.59 17.29
C MET A 73 0.33 12.65 16.11
N LEU A 74 -0.53 12.99 15.16
CA LEU A 74 -0.73 12.20 13.94
C LEU A 74 0.57 12.09 13.13
N ARG A 75 1.33 13.18 12.93
CA ARG A 75 2.65 13.16 12.27
C ARG A 75 3.64 12.23 12.98
N ARG A 76 3.71 12.29 14.32
CA ARG A 76 4.59 11.40 15.11
C ARG A 76 4.22 9.93 14.95
N GLN A 77 2.93 9.60 14.95
CA GLN A 77 2.45 8.23 14.76
C GLN A 77 2.68 7.76 13.32
N ALA A 78 2.40 8.60 12.33
CA ALA A 78 2.66 8.35 10.92
C ALA A 78 4.15 8.08 10.65
N ALA A 79 5.06 8.79 11.32
CA ALA A 79 6.49 8.57 11.18
C ALA A 79 6.90 7.12 11.48
N LEU A 80 6.17 6.39 12.34
CA LEU A 80 6.44 4.98 12.65
C LEU A 80 6.33 4.06 11.42
N PHE A 81 5.51 4.42 10.42
CA PHE A 81 5.43 3.69 9.15
C PHE A 81 6.63 3.93 8.24
N MET A 82 7.33 5.06 8.43
CA MET A 82 8.51 5.45 7.65
C MET A 82 9.84 5.07 8.34
N ARG A 83 9.80 4.67 9.62
CA ARG A 83 11.00 4.23 10.34
C ARG A 83 11.50 2.91 9.77
N ARG A 84 12.72 2.96 9.21
CA ARG A 84 13.48 1.80 8.71
C ARG A 84 14.01 0.88 9.82
N ASP A 85 13.80 1.26 11.07
CA ASP A 85 14.39 0.62 12.25
C ASP A 85 13.53 -0.53 12.80
N VAL A 86 12.39 -0.81 12.16
CA VAL A 86 11.41 -1.81 12.63
C VAL A 86 11.25 -2.90 11.58
N PRO A 87 11.32 -4.17 12.00
CA PRO A 87 12.43 -5.06 11.64
C PRO A 87 12.58 -5.17 10.11
N GLN A 88 13.35 -4.28 9.48
CA GLN A 88 13.45 -4.20 8.02
C GLN A 88 14.77 -4.72 7.45
N ARG A 89 15.77 -5.06 8.27
CA ARG A 89 17.06 -5.49 7.73
C ARG A 89 17.06 -6.93 7.23
N ASP A 90 16.26 -7.83 7.81
CA ASP A 90 16.34 -9.26 7.51
C ASP A 90 15.00 -9.96 7.21
N LEU A 91 13.87 -9.24 7.25
CA LEU A 91 12.57 -9.85 6.97
C LEU A 91 12.27 -9.90 5.46
N PRO A 92 11.61 -10.96 4.97
CA PRO A 92 11.00 -10.98 3.65
C PRO A 92 10.07 -9.78 3.44
N VAL A 93 9.91 -9.37 2.18
CA VAL A 93 9.13 -8.17 1.83
C VAL A 93 7.66 -8.31 2.22
N GLU A 94 7.12 -9.53 2.13
CA GLU A 94 5.77 -9.88 2.54
C GLU A 94 5.55 -9.80 4.06
N GLU A 95 6.57 -10.14 4.85
CA GLU A 95 6.49 -10.06 6.31
C GLU A 95 6.57 -8.61 6.75
N THR A 96 7.45 -7.82 6.13
CA THR A 96 7.50 -6.37 6.34
C THR A 96 6.17 -5.72 5.98
N TYR A 97 5.59 -6.09 4.83
CA TYR A 97 4.28 -5.60 4.39
C TYR A 97 3.18 -5.95 5.40
N ARG A 98 3.06 -7.24 5.78
CA ARG A 98 2.08 -7.69 6.77
C ARG A 98 2.26 -7.01 8.12
N TRP A 99 3.49 -6.80 8.56
CA TRP A 99 3.78 -6.09 9.80
C TRP A 99 3.40 -4.61 9.71
N LEU A 100 3.59 -3.94 8.57
CA LEU A 100 3.16 -2.56 8.36
C LEU A 100 1.64 -2.44 8.30
N THR A 101 0.95 -3.41 7.70
CA THR A 101 -0.53 -3.42 7.58
C THR A 101 -1.26 -4.06 8.77
N ALA A 102 -0.53 -4.64 9.73
CA ALA A 102 -1.13 -5.07 10.98
C ALA A 102 -1.43 -3.82 11.81
N VAL A 103 -2.72 -3.56 12.08
CA VAL A 103 -3.25 -2.38 12.78
C VAL A 103 -2.37 -1.98 13.98
N LYS A 104 -1.89 -0.72 14.00
CA LYS A 104 -0.90 -0.25 15.00
C LYS A 104 -1.46 0.73 16.02
N SER A 105 -2.64 1.30 15.77
CA SER A 105 -3.26 2.28 16.64
C SER A 105 -4.76 2.36 16.34
N ALA A 106 -5.55 2.74 17.34
CA ALA A 106 -6.97 3.04 17.16
C ALA A 106 -7.17 4.15 16.09
N MET A 107 -6.26 5.14 16.05
CA MET A 107 -6.37 6.31 15.16
C MET A 107 -5.72 6.13 13.78
N LEU A 108 -4.82 5.16 13.63
CA LEU A 108 -4.16 4.84 12.37
C LEU A 108 -4.43 3.39 12.01
N GLN A 109 -5.27 3.22 11.01
CA GLN A 109 -5.69 1.92 10.52
C GLN A 109 -5.22 1.75 9.08
N THR A 110 -5.23 0.52 8.59
CA THR A 110 -5.00 0.22 7.18
C THR A 110 -6.23 -0.44 6.59
N SER A 111 -6.49 -0.21 5.31
CA SER A 111 -7.49 -0.97 4.57
C SER A 111 -7.13 -2.47 4.53
N PRO A 112 -8.08 -3.33 4.15
CA PRO A 112 -7.73 -4.65 3.64
C PRO A 112 -6.69 -4.54 2.52
N SER A 113 -5.90 -5.60 2.34
CA SER A 113 -4.96 -5.67 1.22
C SER A 113 -5.72 -5.94 -0.08
N HIS A 114 -5.34 -5.22 -1.13
CA HIS A 114 -5.94 -5.29 -2.44
C HIS A 114 -4.90 -5.79 -3.45
N PRO A 115 -5.16 -6.91 -4.15
CA PRO A 115 -4.27 -7.40 -5.18
C PRO A 115 -4.41 -6.57 -6.47
N GLY A 116 -3.33 -6.48 -7.24
CA GLY A 116 -3.33 -5.80 -8.53
C GLY A 116 -2.23 -6.29 -9.47
N ILE A 117 -2.30 -5.81 -10.71
CA ILE A 117 -1.35 -6.12 -11.78
C ILE A 117 -0.80 -4.80 -12.32
N ALA A 118 0.50 -4.60 -12.19
CA ALA A 118 1.20 -3.46 -12.77
C ALA A 118 1.72 -3.86 -14.16
N VAL A 119 1.14 -3.24 -15.19
CA VAL A 119 1.62 -3.32 -16.58
C VAL A 119 2.73 -2.30 -16.86
N GLU A 120 2.76 -1.23 -16.06
CA GLU A 120 3.79 -0.19 -16.03
C GLU A 120 4.81 -0.47 -14.91
N SER A 121 5.71 0.47 -14.64
CA SER A 121 6.64 0.36 -13.51
C SER A 121 5.88 0.34 -12.17
N LEU A 122 6.44 -0.33 -11.17
CA LEU A 122 5.84 -0.34 -9.81
C LEU A 122 5.78 1.07 -9.22
N ASP A 123 6.75 1.93 -9.51
CA ASP A 123 6.76 3.31 -9.04
C ASP A 123 5.67 4.16 -9.72
N ASP A 124 5.43 3.98 -11.02
CA ASP A 124 4.35 4.68 -11.73
C ASP A 124 2.97 4.22 -11.25
N THR A 125 2.80 2.90 -11.07
CA THR A 125 1.58 2.32 -10.49
C THR A 125 1.34 2.86 -9.08
N PHE A 126 2.38 2.91 -8.25
CA PHE A 126 2.32 3.46 -6.90
C PHE A 126 1.88 4.92 -6.93
N ARG A 127 2.53 5.76 -7.75
CA ARG A 127 2.22 7.18 -7.86
C ARG A 127 0.78 7.40 -8.30
N ARG A 128 0.30 6.65 -9.29
CA ARG A 128 -1.09 6.74 -9.75
C ARG A 128 -2.08 6.39 -8.63
N LEU A 129 -1.87 5.27 -7.94
CA LEU A 129 -2.73 4.88 -6.82
C LEU A 129 -2.67 5.87 -5.65
N PHE A 130 -1.50 6.45 -5.39
CA PHE A 130 -1.34 7.46 -4.34
C PHE A 130 -2.15 8.72 -4.66
N LEU A 131 -2.03 9.22 -5.90
CA LEU A 131 -2.81 10.37 -6.37
C LEU A 131 -4.31 10.11 -6.38
N GLU A 132 -4.75 8.89 -6.68
CA GLU A 132 -6.18 8.56 -6.75
C GLU A 132 -6.81 8.34 -5.37
N LEU A 133 -6.06 7.70 -4.46
CA LEU A 133 -6.61 7.23 -3.19
C LEU A 133 -6.25 8.13 -2.01
N VAL A 134 -5.21 8.96 -2.11
CA VAL A 134 -4.69 9.76 -0.99
C VAL A 134 -4.78 11.25 -1.25
N GLU A 135 -4.34 11.77 -2.39
CA GLU A 135 -4.42 13.21 -2.71
C GLU A 135 -5.78 13.63 -3.25
#